data_AF-A0A673JW92-F1
#
_entry.id   AF-A0A673JW92-F1
#
_cell.length_a   1.000
_cell.length_b   1.000
_cell.length_c   1.000
_cell.angle_alpha   90.00
_cell.angle_beta   90.00
_cell.angle_gamma   90.00
#
_symmetry.space_group_name_H-M   'P 1'
#
loop_
_entity.id
_entity.type
_entity.pdbx_description
1 polymer ?
#
loop_
_entity_poly.entity_id
_entity_poly.type
_entity_poly.pdbx_seq_one_letter_code
_entity_poly.pdbx_strand_id
1 'polypeptide(L)'
;MHQKHCVQYQDLWVSLATNTTVSLMMASTHTLQEISRMKRDEGIERLSGCFHWTEFDGDDKRQYLHQEFVYENVMFAVTRGLSWSAVGQVANISKHLLPKLKGLKTSEVICLVKDHLSQIEPRLSTAHHAALLDYIVKTYVPHQRLYQAVLNGETGVKHIRCELEIESPPHPRPLSEGTDAVEWEHQRDLKELSLAQSRKEAEIKELKETAEAQMMATLQTSLNRLPYEGRMSMQEVEELLHSFLQSQGEIIMESLMKEVCLTEDLLSQKSQLVQRHRTNQPGLPGKNCVATPTKSKKKRN
;
A
#
# COMPACT_ATOMS: atom_id res chain seq x y z
N MET A 1 -34.13 68.23 24.56
CA MET A 1 -34.56 68.13 25.97
C MET A 1 -35.77 67.21 26.03
N HIS A 2 -35.72 66.22 26.92
CA HIS A 2 -36.86 65.50 27.51
C HIS A 2 -37.91 64.82 26.59
N GLN A 3 -37.76 63.51 26.37
CA GLN A 3 -38.68 62.52 26.97
C GLN A 3 -38.12 61.08 26.81
N LYS A 4 -37.47 60.62 27.88
CA LYS A 4 -37.30 59.19 28.22
C LYS A 4 -38.39 58.83 29.22
N HIS A 5 -38.65 57.52 29.34
CA HIS A 5 -39.52 56.84 30.31
C HIS A 5 -41.01 56.86 29.99
N CYS A 6 -41.54 55.72 29.54
CA CYS A 6 -42.39 54.86 30.38
C CYS A 6 -43.21 53.88 29.51
N VAL A 7 -42.57 52.94 28.79
CA VAL A 7 -43.21 51.68 28.36
C VAL A 7 -42.16 50.56 28.34
N GLN A 8 -41.46 50.40 29.47
CA GLN A 8 -40.62 49.25 29.77
C GLN A 8 -41.28 48.63 30.99
N TYR A 9 -42.30 47.77 30.82
CA TYR A 9 -42.79 46.81 31.85
C TYR A 9 -43.97 45.93 31.39
N GLN A 10 -44.24 45.77 30.09
CA GLN A 10 -45.27 44.83 29.60
C GLN A 10 -44.74 43.70 28.69
N ASP A 11 -43.53 43.81 28.14
CA ASP A 11 -42.95 42.76 27.29
C ASP A 11 -42.23 41.64 28.06
N LEU A 12 -42.13 41.74 29.39
CA LEU A 12 -41.47 40.74 30.24
C LEU A 12 -42.42 39.66 30.78
N TRP A 13 -43.73 39.75 30.54
CA TRP A 13 -44.72 38.75 30.98
C TRP A 13 -45.29 37.86 29.87
N VAL A 14 -44.98 38.12 28.60
CA VAL A 14 -45.46 37.30 27.47
C VAL A 14 -44.48 36.17 27.11
N SER A 15 -43.25 36.17 27.64
CA SER A 15 -42.25 35.09 27.40
C SER A 15 -42.23 33.95 28.42
N LEU A 16 -43.18 33.93 29.38
CA LEU A 16 -43.25 32.88 30.42
C LEU A 16 -44.47 31.96 30.31
N ALA A 17 -45.23 32.04 29.23
CA ALA A 17 -46.47 31.27 29.05
C ALA A 17 -46.59 30.64 27.65
N THR A 18 -45.56 29.92 27.21
CA THR A 18 -45.71 28.85 26.22
C THR A 18 -44.93 27.62 26.68
N ASN A 19 -45.23 27.16 27.90
CA ASN A 19 -45.10 25.74 28.23
C ASN A 19 -46.12 24.98 27.38
N THR A 20 -45.81 24.83 26.10
CA THR A 20 -46.44 23.86 25.24
C THR A 20 -45.87 22.52 25.66
N THR A 21 -46.58 21.82 26.54
CA THR A 21 -46.52 20.37 26.65
C THR A 21 -46.83 19.80 25.28
N VAL A 22 -45.81 19.73 24.42
CA VAL A 22 -45.78 18.81 23.30
C VAL A 22 -45.81 17.45 23.94
N SER A 23 -46.95 16.77 23.83
CA SER A 23 -47.06 15.35 24.13
C SER A 23 -46.02 14.64 23.26
N LEU A 24 -44.84 14.41 23.83
CA LEU A 24 -43.70 13.81 23.15
C LEU A 24 -44.10 12.37 22.86
N MET A 25 -44.34 12.08 21.59
CA MET A 25 -44.53 10.71 21.11
C MET A 25 -43.19 9.99 21.22
N MET A 26 -42.88 9.52 22.43
CA MET A 26 -41.69 8.73 22.71
C MET A 26 -41.92 7.32 22.16
N ALA A 27 -40.91 6.74 21.52
CA ALA A 27 -40.92 5.31 21.25
C ALA A 27 -41.11 4.56 22.58
N SER A 28 -42.15 3.71 22.64
CA SER A 28 -42.43 2.91 23.84
C SER A 28 -41.21 2.07 24.19
N THR A 29 -40.93 1.94 25.49
CA THR A 29 -39.78 1.17 25.99
C THR A 29 -39.81 -0.29 25.52
N HIS A 30 -41.00 -0.87 25.41
CA HIS A 30 -41.20 -2.21 24.86
C HIS A 30 -40.81 -2.29 23.37
N THR A 31 -41.23 -1.31 22.57
CA THR A 31 -40.88 -1.23 21.15
C THR A 31 -39.38 -1.14 20.94
N LEU A 32 -38.67 -0.37 21.77
CA LEU A 32 -37.20 -0.24 21.69
C LEU A 32 -36.48 -1.54 22.06
N GLN A 33 -37.02 -2.30 23.01
CA GLN A 33 -36.52 -3.64 23.35
C GLN A 33 -36.68 -4.61 22.19
N GLU A 34 -37.84 -4.61 21.52
CA GLU A 34 -38.07 -5.42 20.32
C GLU A 34 -37.09 -5.05 19.21
N ILE A 35 -36.96 -3.75 18.90
CA ILE A 35 -36.05 -3.23 17.86
C ILE A 35 -34.61 -3.69 18.10
N SER A 36 -34.14 -3.70 19.35
CA SER A 36 -32.77 -4.13 19.68
C SER A 36 -32.44 -5.58 19.30
N ARG A 37 -33.45 -6.41 19.05
CA ARG A 37 -33.31 -7.83 18.66
C ARG A 37 -33.51 -8.05 17.16
N MET A 38 -33.93 -7.02 16.44
CA MET A 38 -34.22 -7.10 15.01
C MET A 38 -32.96 -6.92 14.17
N LYS A 39 -33.02 -7.30 12.90
CA LYS A 39 -31.98 -6.94 11.93
C LYS A 39 -32.02 -5.43 11.68
N ARG A 40 -30.89 -4.88 11.26
CA ARG A 40 -30.69 -3.43 11.08
C ARG A 40 -31.81 -2.75 10.29
N ASP A 41 -32.09 -3.23 9.08
CA ASP A 41 -33.05 -2.56 8.18
C ASP A 41 -34.49 -2.65 8.72
N GLU A 42 -34.88 -3.81 9.25
CA GLU A 42 -36.18 -4.01 9.91
C GLU A 42 -36.32 -3.14 11.17
N GLY A 43 -35.22 -2.99 11.93
CA GLY A 43 -35.14 -2.16 13.11
C GLY A 43 -35.25 -0.66 12.80
N ILE A 44 -34.63 -0.21 11.72
CA ILE A 44 -34.78 1.17 11.21
C ILE A 44 -36.23 1.41 10.84
N GLU A 45 -36.85 0.54 10.04
CA GLU A 45 -38.26 0.69 9.62
C GLU A 45 -39.20 0.73 10.84
N ARG A 46 -39.01 -0.18 11.79
CA ARG A 46 -39.83 -0.26 13.01
C ARG A 46 -39.65 0.97 13.91
N LEU A 47 -38.43 1.48 14.04
CA LEU A 47 -38.13 2.71 14.78
C LEU A 47 -38.72 3.94 14.08
N SER A 48 -38.64 3.99 12.75
CA SER A 48 -39.21 5.05 11.93
C SER A 48 -40.72 5.17 12.15
N GLY A 49 -41.44 4.05 12.27
CA GLY A 49 -42.86 4.05 12.61
C GLY A 49 -43.22 4.62 13.99
N CYS A 50 -42.23 4.88 14.86
CA CYS A 50 -42.47 5.50 16.18
C CYS A 50 -42.49 7.03 16.13
N PHE A 51 -42.09 7.64 15.01
CA PHE A 51 -41.92 9.08 14.88
C PHE A 51 -42.61 9.62 13.62
N HIS A 52 -43.09 10.86 13.69
CA HIS A 52 -43.50 11.61 12.51
C HIS A 52 -42.28 12.31 11.89
N TRP A 53 -41.87 11.94 10.68
CA TRP A 53 -40.72 12.52 9.98
C TRP A 53 -41.22 13.60 9.03
N THR A 54 -40.91 14.87 9.32
CA THR A 54 -41.38 16.01 8.50
C THR A 54 -40.22 16.84 7.95
N GLU A 55 -39.02 16.65 8.48
CA GLU A 55 -37.85 17.48 8.20
C GLU A 55 -37.28 17.29 6.80
N PHE A 56 -37.54 16.13 6.18
CA PHE A 56 -37.08 15.76 4.83
C PHE A 56 -38.19 15.13 3.97
N ASP A 57 -39.45 15.52 4.20
CA ASP A 57 -40.60 15.00 3.45
C ASP A 57 -40.43 15.21 1.93
N GLY A 58 -40.70 14.16 1.15
CA GLY A 58 -40.48 14.14 -0.29
C GLY A 58 -39.05 13.82 -0.77
N ASP A 59 -38.07 13.60 0.12
CA ASP A 59 -36.73 13.09 -0.23
C ASP A 59 -36.41 11.81 0.57
N ASP A 60 -36.82 10.66 0.02
CA ASP A 60 -36.68 9.33 0.65
C ASP A 60 -35.24 9.03 1.10
N LYS A 61 -34.23 9.53 0.38
CA LYS A 61 -32.83 9.26 0.69
C LYS A 61 -32.38 10.02 1.94
N ARG A 62 -32.75 11.30 2.05
CA ARG A 62 -32.46 12.10 3.24
C ARG A 62 -33.24 11.63 4.44
N GLN A 63 -34.49 11.28 4.22
CA GLN A 63 -35.33 10.72 5.26
C GLN A 63 -34.74 9.41 5.79
N TYR A 64 -34.31 8.49 4.90
CA TYR A 64 -33.65 7.25 5.33
C TYR A 64 -32.35 7.52 6.09
N LEU A 65 -31.48 8.44 5.63
CA LEU A 65 -30.27 8.81 6.36
C LEU A 65 -30.59 9.38 7.75
N HIS A 66 -31.66 10.16 7.88
CA HIS A 66 -32.10 10.70 9.15
C HIS A 66 -32.58 9.60 10.11
N GLN A 67 -33.35 8.65 9.59
CA GLN A 67 -33.82 7.48 10.34
C GLN A 67 -32.66 6.59 10.78
N GLU A 68 -31.71 6.34 9.89
CA GLU A 68 -30.47 5.60 10.16
C GLU A 68 -29.65 6.29 11.26
N PHE A 69 -29.44 7.60 11.17
CA PHE A 69 -28.75 8.36 12.20
C PHE A 69 -29.40 8.20 13.59
N VAL A 70 -30.73 8.25 13.66
CA VAL A 70 -31.44 8.03 14.94
C VAL A 70 -31.26 6.61 15.41
N TYR A 71 -31.41 5.62 14.53
CA TYR A 71 -31.25 4.20 14.87
C TYR A 71 -29.87 3.89 15.43
N GLU A 72 -28.80 4.36 14.79
CA GLU A 72 -27.42 4.11 15.23
C GLU A 72 -27.16 4.68 16.63
N ASN A 73 -27.67 5.88 16.92
CA ASN A 73 -27.58 6.47 18.27
C ASN A 73 -28.35 5.67 19.33
N VAL A 74 -29.52 5.15 18.97
CA VAL A 74 -30.32 4.28 19.85
C VAL A 74 -29.59 2.95 20.10
N MET A 75 -29.07 2.30 19.07
CA MET A 75 -28.34 1.04 19.21
C MET A 75 -27.06 1.21 20.02
N PHE A 76 -26.36 2.33 19.86
CA PHE A 76 -25.22 2.66 20.71
C PHE A 76 -25.64 2.82 22.17
N ALA A 77 -26.73 3.54 22.45
CA ALA A 77 -27.25 3.70 23.82
C ALA A 77 -27.63 2.34 24.44
N VAL A 78 -28.27 1.45 23.68
CA VAL A 78 -28.59 0.08 24.12
C VAL A 78 -27.32 -0.71 24.43
N THR A 79 -26.33 -0.67 23.54
CA THR A 79 -25.04 -1.38 23.70
C THR A 79 -24.27 -0.89 24.91
N ARG A 80 -24.40 0.39 25.27
CA ARG A 80 -23.79 0.98 26.47
C ARG A 80 -24.58 0.69 27.76
N GLY A 81 -25.70 -0.02 27.69
CA GLY A 81 -26.47 -0.44 28.85
C GLY A 81 -27.30 0.68 29.50
N LEU A 82 -27.70 1.70 28.72
CA LEU A 82 -28.58 2.74 29.23
C LEU A 82 -29.97 2.17 29.56
N SER A 83 -30.67 2.81 30.51
CA SER A 83 -32.06 2.44 30.81
C SER A 83 -32.94 2.68 29.59
N TRP A 84 -33.99 1.85 29.42
CA TRP A 84 -34.89 1.98 28.27
C TRP A 84 -35.59 3.33 28.17
N SER A 85 -35.81 4.00 29.31
CA SER A 85 -36.31 5.38 29.35
C SER A 85 -35.29 6.38 28.79
N ALA A 86 -34.01 6.23 29.11
CA ALA A 86 -32.95 7.06 28.55
C ALA A 86 -32.72 6.76 27.06
N VAL A 87 -32.81 5.49 26.64
CA VAL A 87 -32.71 5.09 25.22
C VAL A 87 -33.83 5.75 24.39
N GLY A 88 -35.05 5.80 24.89
CA GLY A 88 -36.15 6.50 24.21
C GLY A 88 -35.92 8.00 24.08
N GLN A 89 -35.32 8.63 25.10
CA GLN A 89 -34.94 10.04 25.04
C GLN A 89 -33.79 10.28 24.06
N VAL A 90 -32.80 9.39 23.99
CA VAL A 90 -31.74 9.44 22.97
C VAL A 90 -32.33 9.38 21.57
N ALA A 91 -33.33 8.51 21.33
CA ALA A 91 -34.03 8.45 20.05
C ALA A 91 -34.67 9.80 19.69
N ASN A 92 -35.42 10.38 20.63
CA ASN A 92 -36.11 11.64 20.43
C ASN A 92 -35.14 12.82 20.21
N ILE A 93 -34.08 12.90 21.02
CA ILE A 93 -33.06 13.93 20.88
C ILE A 93 -32.32 13.80 19.55
N SER A 94 -31.92 12.58 19.17
CA SER A 94 -31.19 12.34 17.92
C SER A 94 -32.03 12.71 16.71
N LYS A 95 -33.36 12.49 16.76
CA LYS A 95 -34.29 12.92 15.73
C LYS A 95 -34.22 14.43 15.53
N HIS A 96 -34.27 15.21 16.61
CA HIS A 96 -34.22 16.67 16.50
C HIS A 96 -32.81 17.23 16.26
N LEU A 97 -31.78 16.43 16.51
CA LEU A 97 -30.39 16.84 16.42
C LEU A 97 -29.94 17.00 14.96
N LEU A 98 -30.10 15.96 14.12
CA LEU A 98 -29.51 15.94 12.77
C LEU A 98 -29.91 17.15 11.90
N PRO A 99 -31.19 17.56 11.82
CA PRO A 99 -31.59 18.73 11.02
C PRO A 99 -30.93 20.03 11.52
N LYS A 100 -30.71 20.17 12.82
CA LYS A 100 -30.08 21.36 13.44
C LYS A 100 -28.57 21.42 13.22
N LEU A 101 -27.93 20.32 12.81
CA LEU A 101 -26.50 20.31 12.50
C LEU A 101 -26.17 21.01 11.17
N LYS A 102 -27.18 21.25 10.32
CA LYS A 102 -27.03 21.91 9.02
C LYS A 102 -26.39 23.29 9.15
N GLY A 103 -25.33 23.54 8.38
CA GLY A 103 -24.62 24.81 8.32
C GLY A 103 -23.70 25.13 9.51
N LEU A 104 -23.62 24.28 10.53
CA LEU A 104 -22.82 24.54 11.72
C LEU A 104 -21.34 24.20 11.53
N LYS A 105 -20.46 24.95 12.20
CA LYS A 105 -19.02 24.62 12.33
C LYS A 105 -18.82 23.52 13.37
N THR A 106 -17.70 22.82 13.31
CA THR A 106 -17.38 21.70 14.21
C THR A 106 -17.48 22.06 15.70
N SER A 107 -17.02 23.25 16.11
CA SER A 107 -17.14 23.70 17.50
C SER A 107 -18.60 23.89 17.94
N GLU A 108 -19.45 24.39 17.04
CA GLU A 108 -20.88 24.62 17.28
C GLU A 108 -21.65 23.29 17.34
N VAL A 109 -21.28 22.33 16.49
CA VAL A 109 -21.81 20.95 16.53
C VAL A 109 -21.54 20.31 17.89
N ILE A 110 -20.30 20.37 18.40
CA ILE A 110 -19.94 19.77 19.69
C ILE A 110 -20.75 20.40 20.83
N CYS A 111 -20.90 21.73 20.86
CA CYS A 111 -21.73 22.41 21.84
C CYS A 111 -23.20 21.98 21.74
N LEU A 112 -23.76 21.96 20.53
CA LEU A 112 -25.17 21.62 20.32
C LEU A 112 -25.49 20.18 20.74
N VAL A 113 -24.62 19.22 20.42
CA VAL A 113 -24.77 17.82 20.85
C VAL A 113 -24.72 17.72 22.37
N LYS A 114 -23.76 18.39 23.02
CA LYS A 114 -23.64 18.42 24.48
C LYS A 114 -24.89 19.00 25.15
N ASP A 115 -25.43 20.08 24.60
CA ASP A 115 -26.63 20.74 25.13
C ASP A 115 -27.87 19.86 24.97
N HIS A 116 -27.97 19.11 23.86
CA HIS A 116 -29.06 18.17 23.62
C HIS A 116 -28.99 16.94 24.54
N LEU A 117 -27.79 16.39 24.77
CA LEU A 117 -27.62 15.27 25.71
C LEU A 117 -27.87 15.67 27.17
N SER A 118 -27.68 16.94 27.51
CA SER A 118 -27.96 17.48 28.84
C SER A 118 -29.46 17.55 29.17
N GLN A 119 -30.35 17.36 28.19
CA GLN A 119 -31.81 17.37 28.35
C GLN A 119 -32.39 16.00 28.73
N ILE A 120 -31.56 14.95 28.83
CA ILE A 120 -32.01 13.59 29.19
C ILE A 120 -32.25 13.51 30.70
N GLU A 121 -33.45 13.07 31.09
CA GLU A 121 -33.87 12.92 32.49
C GLU A 121 -34.29 11.47 32.83
N PRO A 122 -33.83 10.87 33.95
CA PRO A 122 -32.87 11.42 34.90
C PRO A 122 -31.49 11.60 34.26
N ARG A 123 -30.77 12.64 34.71
CA ARG A 123 -29.43 12.98 34.21
C ARG A 123 -28.55 11.74 34.09
N LEU A 124 -28.00 11.55 32.89
CA LEU A 124 -27.09 10.45 32.61
C LEU A 124 -25.86 10.50 33.52
N SER A 125 -25.31 9.31 33.83
CA SER A 125 -24.01 9.23 34.49
C SER A 125 -22.94 9.94 33.65
N THR A 126 -21.92 10.49 34.31
CA THR A 126 -20.82 11.19 33.63
C THR A 126 -20.16 10.32 32.56
N ALA A 127 -20.03 9.01 32.81
CA ALA A 127 -19.49 8.05 31.86
C ALA A 127 -20.40 7.84 30.64
N HIS A 128 -21.70 7.65 30.83
CA HIS A 128 -22.66 7.49 29.71
C HIS A 128 -22.79 8.76 28.87
N HIS A 129 -22.84 9.92 29.53
CA HIS A 129 -22.89 11.20 28.83
C HIS A 129 -21.63 11.43 27.97
N ALA A 130 -20.44 11.17 28.52
CA ALA A 130 -19.18 11.29 27.77
C ALA A 130 -19.13 10.31 26.60
N ALA A 131 -19.57 9.06 26.79
CA ALA A 131 -19.57 8.05 25.74
C ALA A 131 -20.51 8.39 24.57
N LEU A 132 -21.72 8.91 24.86
CA LEU A 132 -22.67 9.33 23.82
C LEU A 132 -22.16 10.57 23.06
N LEU A 133 -21.63 11.56 23.78
CA LEU A 133 -21.05 12.74 23.16
C LEU A 133 -19.89 12.36 22.23
N ASP A 134 -18.96 11.53 22.73
CA ASP A 134 -17.81 11.05 21.95
C ASP A 134 -18.26 10.26 20.72
N TYR A 135 -19.24 9.38 20.86
CA TYR A 135 -19.80 8.61 19.75
C TYR A 135 -20.42 9.49 18.66
N ILE A 136 -21.32 10.41 19.03
CA ILE A 136 -21.97 11.31 18.08
C ILE A 136 -20.94 12.17 17.36
N VAL A 137 -19.98 12.74 18.11
CA VAL A 137 -18.93 13.60 17.55
C VAL A 137 -18.02 12.81 16.61
N LYS A 138 -17.56 11.61 17.00
CA LYS A 138 -16.71 10.76 16.16
C LYS A 138 -17.42 10.22 14.93
N THR A 139 -18.74 10.04 14.98
CA THR A 139 -19.53 9.56 13.84
C THR A 139 -19.86 10.70 12.88
N TYR A 140 -20.15 11.90 13.40
CA TYR A 140 -20.59 13.03 12.58
C TYR A 140 -19.43 13.87 12.03
N VAL A 141 -18.46 14.27 12.87
CA VAL A 141 -17.44 15.27 12.50
C VAL A 141 -16.54 14.83 11.35
N PRO A 142 -15.99 13.60 11.31
CA PRO A 142 -15.18 13.15 10.17
C PRO A 142 -15.95 13.15 8.85
N HIS A 143 -17.27 12.96 8.92
CA HIS A 143 -18.16 12.90 7.76
C HIS A 143 -18.99 14.17 7.59
N GLN A 144 -18.65 15.26 8.28
CA GLN A 144 -19.45 16.48 8.31
C GLN A 144 -19.72 17.02 6.90
N ARG A 145 -18.72 17.02 6.00
CA ARG A 145 -18.91 17.47 4.61
C ARG A 145 -19.96 16.65 3.85
N LEU A 146 -19.98 15.33 4.07
CA LEU A 146 -20.96 14.44 3.44
C LEU A 146 -22.36 14.70 4.00
N TYR A 147 -22.49 14.77 5.33
CA TYR A 147 -23.76 15.13 5.96
C TYR A 147 -24.26 16.51 5.49
N GLN A 148 -23.39 17.52 5.40
CA GLN A 148 -23.78 18.84 4.92
C GLN A 148 -24.24 18.81 3.46
N ALA A 149 -23.57 18.08 2.57
CA ALA A 149 -24.00 17.94 1.18
C ALA A 149 -25.41 17.33 1.08
N VAL A 150 -25.68 16.29 1.87
CA VAL A 150 -26.99 15.63 1.92
C VAL A 150 -28.05 16.55 2.56
N LEU A 151 -27.76 17.19 3.69
CA LEU A 151 -28.68 18.08 4.41
C LEU A 151 -28.99 19.39 3.66
N ASN A 152 -28.02 19.91 2.89
CA ASN A 152 -28.21 21.09 2.04
C ASN A 152 -29.03 20.78 0.80
N GLY A 153 -29.16 19.51 0.45
CA GLY A 153 -29.81 19.11 -0.79
C GLY A 153 -29.05 19.51 -2.03
N GLU A 154 -27.73 19.59 -1.92
CA GLU A 154 -26.85 19.74 -3.06
C GLU A 154 -26.82 18.41 -3.82
N THR A 155 -27.88 18.17 -4.59
CA THR A 155 -27.91 17.17 -5.68
C THR A 155 -27.01 17.58 -6.85
N GLY A 156 -26.39 18.76 -6.77
CA GLY A 156 -25.39 19.27 -7.70
C GLY A 156 -24.01 18.60 -7.58
N VAL A 157 -23.94 17.34 -7.13
CA VAL A 157 -22.78 16.50 -7.48
C VAL A 157 -22.89 16.32 -8.99
N LYS A 158 -22.19 17.18 -9.74
CA LYS A 158 -21.92 16.94 -11.16
C LYS A 158 -21.42 15.51 -11.19
N HIS A 159 -22.25 14.60 -11.70
CA HIS A 159 -21.90 13.19 -11.75
C HIS A 159 -20.63 13.14 -12.59
N ILE A 160 -19.48 12.97 -11.95
CA ILE A 160 -18.21 12.84 -12.64
C ILE A 160 -18.27 11.46 -13.25
N ARG A 161 -18.88 11.38 -14.44
CA ARG A 161 -18.92 10.19 -15.26
C ARG A 161 -17.54 10.11 -15.92
N CYS A 162 -16.57 9.59 -15.18
CA CYS A 162 -15.29 9.22 -15.75
C CYS A 162 -15.48 7.87 -16.44
N GLU A 163 -15.50 7.88 -17.77
CA GLU A 163 -15.26 6.67 -18.55
C GLU A 163 -13.78 6.34 -18.40
N LEU A 164 -13.49 5.43 -17.47
CA LEU A 164 -12.14 4.92 -17.26
C LEU A 164 -11.98 3.68 -18.15
N GLU A 165 -11.15 3.80 -19.18
CA GLU A 165 -10.70 2.64 -19.95
C GLU A 165 -9.77 1.81 -19.04
N ILE A 166 -10.33 0.74 -18.47
CA ILE A 166 -9.55 -0.23 -17.70
C ILE A 166 -8.89 -1.16 -18.71
N GLU A 167 -7.65 -0.86 -19.09
CA GLU A 167 -6.83 -1.80 -19.85
C GLU A 167 -6.60 -3.05 -19.00
N SER A 168 -7.05 -4.19 -19.50
CA SER A 168 -6.75 -5.48 -18.87
C SER A 168 -5.28 -5.80 -19.09
N PRO A 169 -4.54 -6.22 -18.04
CA PRO A 169 -3.19 -6.72 -18.22
C PRO A 169 -3.15 -7.79 -19.33
N PRO A 170 -2.09 -7.82 -20.15
CA PRO A 170 -1.97 -8.83 -21.19
C PRO A 170 -2.04 -10.22 -20.56
N HIS A 171 -2.71 -11.14 -21.26
CA HIS A 171 -2.85 -12.51 -20.78
C HIS A 171 -1.45 -13.11 -20.57
N PRO A 172 -1.19 -13.72 -19.39
CA PRO A 172 0.08 -14.38 -19.16
C PRO A 172 0.26 -15.49 -20.18
N ARG A 173 1.49 -15.63 -20.66
CA ARG A 173 1.84 -16.70 -21.60
C ARG A 173 1.67 -18.07 -20.94
N PRO A 174 1.37 -19.13 -21.71
CA PRO A 174 1.30 -20.49 -21.20
C PRO A 174 2.60 -20.90 -20.49
N LEU A 175 2.48 -21.67 -19.41
CA LEU A 175 3.64 -22.21 -18.69
C LEU A 175 4.51 -23.13 -19.57
N SER A 176 3.95 -23.71 -20.62
CA SER A 176 4.69 -24.49 -21.62
C SER A 176 5.72 -23.67 -22.41
N GLU A 177 5.58 -22.34 -22.44
CA GLU A 177 6.59 -21.43 -23.00
C GLU A 177 7.64 -21.01 -21.95
N GLY A 178 7.47 -21.42 -20.70
CA GLY A 178 8.42 -21.15 -19.62
C GLY A 178 9.66 -22.05 -19.72
N THR A 179 10.80 -21.51 -19.30
CA THR A 179 12.02 -22.29 -19.09
C THR A 179 11.99 -22.85 -17.67
N ASP A 180 12.42 -24.10 -17.49
CA ASP A 180 12.60 -24.67 -16.14
C ASP A 180 13.57 -23.81 -15.32
N ALA A 181 13.32 -23.70 -14.01
CA ALA A 181 14.12 -22.83 -13.15
C ALA A 181 15.60 -23.24 -13.12
N VAL A 182 15.89 -24.55 -13.11
CA VAL A 182 17.26 -25.08 -13.12
C VAL A 182 17.93 -24.84 -14.46
N GLU A 183 17.19 -25.04 -15.55
CA GLU A 183 17.70 -24.76 -16.90
C GLU A 183 18.00 -23.27 -17.08
N TRP A 184 17.12 -22.40 -16.61
CA TRP A 184 17.32 -20.96 -16.71
C TRP A 184 18.51 -20.47 -15.87
N GLU A 185 18.68 -21.01 -14.67
CA GLU A 185 19.84 -20.69 -13.81
C GLU A 185 21.14 -21.17 -14.46
N HIS A 186 21.15 -22.37 -15.05
CA HIS A 186 22.28 -22.86 -15.83
C HIS A 186 22.61 -21.98 -17.04
N GLN A 187 21.59 -21.56 -17.81
CA GLN A 187 21.79 -20.65 -18.94
C GLN A 187 22.34 -19.29 -18.50
N ARG A 188 21.94 -18.80 -17.33
CA ARG A 188 22.47 -17.56 -16.75
C ARG A 188 23.96 -17.72 -16.40
N ASP A 189 24.29 -18.78 -15.67
CA ASP A 189 25.66 -19.09 -15.24
C ASP A 189 26.60 -19.24 -16.46
N LEU A 190 26.15 -19.93 -17.51
CA LEU A 190 26.90 -20.06 -18.76
C LEU A 190 27.13 -18.72 -19.47
N LYS A 191 26.13 -17.82 -19.49
CA LYS A 191 26.28 -16.49 -20.09
C LYS A 191 27.27 -15.64 -19.32
N GLU A 192 27.22 -15.67 -17.98
CA GLU A 192 28.17 -14.96 -17.13
C GLU A 192 29.60 -15.46 -17.37
N LEU A 193 29.78 -16.78 -17.42
CA LEU A 193 31.06 -17.40 -17.69
C LEU A 193 31.60 -17.04 -19.09
N SER A 194 30.73 -17.03 -20.11
CA SER A 194 31.12 -16.63 -21.47
C SER A 194 31.60 -15.18 -21.50
N LEU A 195 30.92 -14.27 -20.79
CA LEU A 195 31.33 -12.87 -20.68
C LEU A 195 32.67 -12.74 -19.94
N ALA A 196 32.85 -13.47 -18.84
CA ALA A 196 34.11 -13.48 -18.09
C ALA A 196 35.27 -13.99 -18.97
N GLN A 197 35.05 -15.05 -19.75
CA GLN A 197 36.03 -15.56 -20.70
C GLN A 197 36.43 -14.51 -21.73
N SER A 198 35.46 -13.88 -22.41
CA SER A 198 35.75 -12.85 -23.41
C SER A 198 36.50 -11.64 -22.82
N ARG A 199 36.23 -11.27 -21.57
CA ARG A 199 36.99 -10.21 -20.88
C ARG A 199 38.45 -10.61 -20.64
N LYS A 200 38.69 -11.83 -20.14
CA LYS A 200 40.05 -12.34 -19.88
C LYS A 200 40.84 -12.52 -21.19
N GLU A 201 40.19 -12.97 -22.26
CA GLU A 201 40.82 -13.05 -23.59
C GLU A 201 41.21 -11.67 -24.14
N ALA A 202 40.36 -10.65 -23.95
CA ALA A 202 40.69 -9.28 -24.34
C ALA A 202 41.86 -8.72 -23.52
N GLU A 203 41.88 -8.98 -22.21
CA GLU A 203 42.97 -8.56 -21.31
C GLU A 203 44.31 -9.22 -21.68
N ILE A 204 44.30 -10.53 -22.00
CA ILE A 204 45.49 -11.23 -22.49
C ILE A 204 45.97 -10.64 -23.82
N LYS A 205 45.04 -10.28 -24.73
CA LYS A 205 45.41 -9.63 -26.00
C LYS A 205 46.07 -8.27 -25.76
N GLU A 206 45.52 -7.47 -24.88
CA GLU A 206 46.07 -6.15 -24.51
C GLU A 206 47.45 -6.28 -23.84
N LEU A 207 47.64 -7.27 -22.96
CA LEU A 207 48.94 -7.56 -22.35
C LEU A 207 50.01 -7.87 -23.40
N LYS A 208 49.68 -8.67 -24.41
CA LYS A 208 50.60 -9.00 -25.51
C LYS A 208 50.95 -7.76 -26.33
N GLU A 209 49.95 -6.97 -26.73
CA GLU A 209 50.18 -5.73 -27.47
C GLU A 209 51.04 -4.73 -26.68
N THR A 210 50.81 -4.65 -25.38
CA THR A 210 51.59 -3.78 -24.47
C THR A 210 53.03 -4.28 -24.32
N ALA A 211 53.23 -5.59 -24.13
CA ALA A 211 54.56 -6.18 -24.01
C ALA A 211 55.37 -6.02 -25.31
N GLU A 212 54.73 -6.20 -26.48
CA GLU A 212 55.35 -5.95 -27.78
C GLU A 212 55.75 -4.47 -27.94
N ALA A 213 54.87 -3.54 -27.57
CA ALA A 213 55.17 -2.11 -27.62
C ALA A 213 56.32 -1.72 -26.67
N GLN A 214 56.36 -2.28 -25.45
CA GLN A 214 57.45 -2.07 -24.49
C GLN A 214 58.78 -2.63 -25.00
N MET A 215 58.76 -3.83 -25.58
CA MET A 215 59.93 -4.47 -26.20
C MET A 215 60.49 -3.61 -27.34
N MET A 216 59.62 -3.08 -28.20
CA MET A 216 59.98 -2.16 -29.28
C MET A 216 60.55 -0.82 -28.77
N ALA A 217 59.92 -0.22 -27.76
CA ALA A 217 60.40 1.03 -27.16
C ALA A 217 61.78 0.86 -26.50
N THR A 218 62.00 -0.28 -25.85
CA THR A 218 63.29 -0.63 -25.23
C THR A 218 64.38 -0.83 -26.27
N LEU A 219 64.04 -1.47 -27.41
CA LEU A 219 64.93 -1.60 -28.56
C LEU A 219 65.30 -0.23 -29.15
N GLN A 220 64.33 0.64 -29.41
CA GLN A 220 64.59 1.99 -29.93
C GLN A 220 65.46 2.80 -28.97
N THR A 221 65.20 2.72 -27.66
CA THR A 221 66.01 3.38 -26.64
C THR A 221 67.45 2.86 -26.66
N SER A 222 67.65 1.56 -26.82
CA SER A 222 68.98 0.93 -26.90
C SER A 222 69.71 1.33 -28.18
N LEU A 223 69.02 1.40 -29.32
CA LEU A 223 69.57 1.87 -30.59
C LEU A 223 69.98 3.36 -30.54
N ASN A 224 69.17 4.20 -29.89
CA ASN A 224 69.47 5.63 -29.74
C ASN A 224 70.68 5.90 -28.81
N ARG A 225 71.07 4.93 -27.97
CA ARG A 225 72.27 5.02 -27.12
C ARG A 225 73.57 4.69 -27.87
N LEU A 226 73.47 4.17 -29.11
CA LEU A 226 74.65 3.87 -29.90
C LEU A 226 75.30 5.16 -30.42
N PRO A 227 76.64 5.28 -30.38
CA PRO A 227 77.35 6.44 -30.89
C PRO A 227 77.22 6.54 -32.43
N TYR A 228 76.93 7.74 -32.94
CA TYR A 228 76.70 7.99 -34.38
C TYR A 228 77.99 7.86 -35.21
N GLU A 229 79.15 8.17 -34.62
CA GLU A 229 80.48 8.06 -35.23
C GLU A 229 81.51 7.71 -34.13
N GLY A 230 81.71 6.43 -33.82
CA GLY A 230 82.72 6.04 -32.84
C GLY A 230 82.81 4.54 -32.58
N ARG A 231 84.05 4.01 -32.56
CA ARG A 231 84.38 2.62 -32.19
C ARG A 231 83.89 2.35 -30.76
N MET A 232 82.91 1.46 -30.58
CA MET A 232 82.64 0.84 -29.28
C MET A 232 83.69 -0.23 -28.98
N SER A 233 84.10 -0.33 -27.72
CA SER A 233 84.87 -1.47 -27.24
C SER A 233 83.99 -2.72 -27.18
N MET A 234 84.60 -3.89 -27.29
CA MET A 234 83.89 -5.18 -27.22
C MET A 234 83.13 -5.35 -25.90
N GLN A 235 83.67 -4.83 -24.80
CA GLN A 235 83.06 -4.90 -23.48
C GLN A 235 81.79 -4.04 -23.36
N GLU A 236 81.78 -2.83 -23.95
CA GLU A 236 80.59 -1.97 -23.99
C GLU A 236 79.47 -2.59 -24.83
N VAL A 237 79.81 -3.32 -25.90
CA VAL A 237 78.83 -4.05 -26.72
C VAL A 237 78.23 -5.22 -25.95
N GLU A 238 79.05 -5.97 -25.21
CA GLU A 238 78.58 -7.08 -24.37
C GLU A 238 77.67 -6.60 -23.24
N GLU A 239 78.02 -5.50 -22.55
CA GLU A 239 77.19 -4.92 -21.50
C GLU A 239 75.85 -4.38 -22.04
N LEU A 240 75.86 -3.77 -23.23
CA LEU A 240 74.64 -3.32 -23.90
C LEU A 240 73.74 -4.48 -24.31
N LEU A 241 74.30 -5.53 -24.90
CA LEU A 241 73.56 -6.74 -25.27
C LEU A 241 73.00 -7.45 -24.04
N HIS A 242 73.79 -7.59 -22.98
CA HIS A 242 73.35 -8.22 -21.74
C HIS A 242 72.20 -7.43 -21.10
N SER A 243 72.33 -6.12 -20.97
CA SER A 243 71.27 -5.27 -20.39
C SER A 243 70.00 -5.26 -21.24
N PHE A 244 70.13 -5.23 -22.57
CA PHE A 244 69.00 -5.34 -23.49
C PHE A 244 68.30 -6.69 -23.34
N LEU A 245 69.02 -7.81 -23.45
CA LEU A 245 68.45 -9.15 -23.33
C LEU A 245 67.80 -9.38 -21.96
N GLN A 246 68.40 -8.86 -20.90
CA GLN A 246 67.83 -8.90 -19.56
C GLN A 246 66.50 -8.15 -19.50
N SER A 247 66.44 -6.92 -20.01
CA SER A 247 65.20 -6.13 -20.04
C SER A 247 64.09 -6.79 -20.86
N GLN A 248 64.43 -7.42 -21.99
CA GLN A 248 63.44 -8.19 -22.78
C GLN A 248 62.94 -9.41 -22.03
N GLY A 249 63.84 -10.13 -21.35
CA GLY A 249 63.47 -11.26 -20.50
C GLY A 249 62.52 -10.86 -19.38
N GLU A 250 62.75 -9.70 -18.75
CA GLU A 250 61.88 -9.16 -17.70
C GLU A 250 60.48 -8.80 -18.24
N ILE A 251 60.38 -8.12 -19.38
CA ILE A 251 59.10 -7.77 -20.03
C ILE A 251 58.30 -9.05 -20.36
N ILE A 252 58.95 -10.04 -20.98
CA ILE A 252 58.32 -11.30 -21.35
C ILE A 252 57.85 -12.05 -20.10
N MET A 253 58.70 -12.15 -19.08
CA MET A 253 58.36 -12.85 -17.84
C MET A 253 57.16 -12.20 -17.14
N GLU A 254 57.15 -10.88 -17.01
CA GLU A 254 56.05 -10.15 -16.38
C GLU A 254 54.73 -10.35 -17.15
N SER A 255 54.75 -10.26 -18.48
CA SER A 255 53.58 -10.49 -19.33
C SER A 255 53.06 -11.92 -19.16
N LEU A 256 53.94 -12.92 -19.26
CA LEU A 256 53.57 -14.34 -19.12
C LEU A 256 53.00 -14.65 -17.74
N MET A 257 53.58 -14.10 -16.67
CA MET A 257 53.04 -14.28 -15.31
C MET A 257 51.59 -13.78 -15.21
N LYS A 258 51.31 -12.59 -15.77
CA LYS A 258 49.95 -12.05 -15.78
C LYS A 258 49.01 -12.91 -16.62
N GLU A 259 49.43 -13.36 -17.81
CA GLU A 259 48.63 -14.27 -18.65
C GLU A 259 48.27 -15.58 -17.93
N VAL A 260 49.22 -16.17 -17.21
CA VAL A 260 49.01 -17.38 -16.42
C VAL A 260 47.98 -17.13 -15.32
N CYS A 261 48.12 -16.07 -14.53
CA CYS A 261 47.16 -15.73 -13.48
C CYS A 261 45.75 -15.54 -14.04
N LEU A 262 45.59 -14.82 -15.16
CA LEU A 262 44.29 -14.62 -15.80
C LEU A 262 43.65 -15.94 -16.27
N THR A 263 44.48 -16.86 -16.76
CA THR A 263 44.03 -18.18 -17.21
C THR A 263 43.65 -19.08 -16.04
N GLU A 264 44.42 -19.08 -14.96
CA GLU A 264 44.15 -19.83 -13.73
C GLU A 264 42.85 -19.36 -13.05
N ASP A 265 42.62 -18.05 -12.99
CA ASP A 265 41.38 -17.47 -12.51
C ASP A 265 40.18 -17.98 -13.31
N LEU A 266 40.27 -17.96 -14.64
CA LEU A 266 39.21 -18.42 -15.52
C LEU A 266 38.92 -19.92 -15.34
N LEU A 267 39.96 -20.75 -15.26
CA LEU A 267 39.82 -22.19 -15.01
C LEU A 267 39.20 -22.46 -13.64
N SER A 268 39.56 -21.69 -12.62
CA SER A 268 38.98 -21.79 -11.28
C SER A 268 37.49 -21.45 -11.29
N GLN A 269 37.08 -20.41 -12.00
CA GLN A 269 35.67 -20.05 -12.18
C GLN A 269 34.89 -21.16 -12.92
N LYS A 270 35.45 -21.72 -14.01
CA LYS A 270 34.85 -22.85 -14.74
C LYS A 270 34.66 -24.07 -13.86
N SER A 271 35.68 -24.42 -13.06
CA SER A 271 35.64 -25.56 -12.14
C SER A 271 34.55 -25.40 -11.07
N GLN A 272 34.44 -24.21 -10.47
CA GLN A 272 33.40 -23.92 -9.48
C GLN A 272 31.99 -24.07 -10.05
N LEU A 273 31.76 -23.60 -11.29
CA LEU A 273 30.46 -23.72 -11.97
C LEU A 273 30.09 -25.19 -12.23
N VAL A 274 31.04 -25.99 -12.72
CA VAL A 274 30.84 -27.44 -12.90
C VAL A 274 30.49 -28.13 -11.57
N GLN A 275 31.17 -27.74 -10.48
CA GLN A 275 30.92 -28.31 -9.17
C GLN A 275 29.53 -27.95 -8.62
N ARG A 276 29.09 -26.69 -8.77
CA ARG A 276 27.74 -26.24 -8.37
C ARG A 276 26.63 -27.00 -9.12
N HIS A 277 26.79 -27.22 -10.42
CA HIS A 277 25.79 -27.98 -11.18
C HIS A 277 25.77 -29.46 -10.83
N ARG A 278 26.91 -30.07 -10.45
CA ARG A 278 26.94 -31.45 -9.95
C ARG A 278 26.21 -31.60 -8.61
N THR A 279 26.34 -30.64 -7.71
CA THR A 279 25.65 -30.67 -6.41
C THR A 279 24.15 -30.37 -6.52
N ASN A 280 23.73 -29.66 -7.56
CA ASN A 280 22.34 -29.25 -7.75
C ASN A 280 21.50 -30.23 -8.60
N GLN A 281 22.05 -31.37 -9.05
CA GLN A 281 21.23 -32.41 -9.67
C GLN A 281 20.44 -33.19 -8.60
N PRO A 282 19.10 -33.19 -8.63
CA PRO A 282 18.31 -34.08 -7.80
C PRO A 282 18.57 -35.53 -8.24
N GLY A 283 18.94 -36.40 -7.30
CA GLY A 283 19.03 -37.83 -7.54
C GLY A 283 17.70 -38.36 -8.10
N LEU A 284 17.74 -38.89 -9.33
CA LEU A 284 16.61 -39.60 -9.92
C LEU A 284 16.18 -40.74 -8.98
N PRO A 285 14.92 -40.80 -8.50
CA PRO A 285 14.42 -42.00 -7.85
C PRO A 285 14.33 -43.12 -8.89
N GLY A 286 14.88 -44.28 -8.55
CA GLY A 286 14.94 -45.45 -9.41
C GLY A 286 13.59 -45.79 -10.05
N LYS A 287 13.64 -46.02 -11.36
CA LYS A 287 12.55 -46.65 -12.12
C LYS A 287 12.32 -48.07 -11.60
N ASN A 288 11.47 -48.23 -10.59
CA ASN A 288 10.74 -49.47 -10.41
C ASN A 288 9.59 -49.49 -11.41
N CYS A 289 9.87 -49.99 -12.61
CA CYS A 289 8.85 -50.40 -13.55
C CYS A 289 8.10 -51.61 -12.95
N VAL A 290 7.01 -51.35 -12.24
CA VAL A 290 5.99 -52.38 -11.99
C VAL A 290 5.14 -52.49 -13.24
N ALA A 291 5.31 -53.57 -13.98
CA ALA A 291 4.46 -53.95 -15.08
C ALA A 291 3.03 -54.19 -14.56
N THR A 292 2.06 -53.41 -15.04
CA THR A 292 0.64 -53.74 -14.91
C THR A 292 0.19 -54.60 -16.09
N PRO A 293 -0.51 -55.72 -15.85
CA PRO A 293 -0.87 -56.67 -16.89
C PRO A 293 -2.06 -56.20 -17.71
N THR A 294 -1.93 -56.48 -19.00
CA THR A 294 -2.90 -56.37 -20.10
C THR A 294 -4.28 -56.92 -19.71
N LYS A 295 -5.32 -56.08 -19.75
CA LYS A 295 -6.71 -56.55 -19.85
C LYS A 295 -7.17 -56.49 -21.30
N SER A 296 -7.36 -57.69 -21.84
CA SER A 296 -7.86 -58.03 -23.15
C SER A 296 -9.28 -57.53 -23.39
N LYS A 297 -9.49 -56.93 -24.57
CA LYS A 297 -10.79 -56.68 -25.19
C LYS A 297 -11.56 -57.99 -25.31
N LYS A 298 -12.72 -58.09 -24.64
CA LYS A 298 -13.75 -59.08 -24.97
C LYS A 298 -14.84 -58.39 -25.78
N LYS A 299 -14.78 -58.57 -27.10
CA LYS A 299 -15.93 -58.43 -28.01
C LYS A 299 -17.05 -59.36 -27.54
N ARG A 300 -18.28 -58.86 -27.50
CA ARG A 300 -19.46 -59.73 -27.55
C ARG A 300 -20.45 -59.11 -28.55
N ASN A 301 -20.88 -59.99 -29.44
CA ASN A 301 -21.89 -59.82 -30.49
C ASN A 301 -23.18 -59.19 -29.97
#